data_AF-A0A4U1D978-F1
#
_entry.id   AF-A0A4U1D978-F1
#
_cell.length_a   1.000
_cell.length_b   1.000
_cell.length_c   1.000
_cell.angle_alpha   90.00
_cell.angle_beta   90.00
_cell.angle_gamma   90.00
#
_symmetry.space_group_name_H-M   'P 1'
#
loop_
_entity.id
_entity.type
_entity.pdbx_description
1 polymer ?
#
loop_
_entity_poly.entity_id
_entity_poly.type
_entity_poly.pdbx_seq_one_letter_code
_entity_poly.pdbx_strand_id
1 'polypeptide(L)'
;MQQLQFEPSWDKALSAQDRIEIEKIFNDTKHLNNSKIVFSPLQEAFNHNHDFLVTVLVHNFTSMPFSFQNIRLRYSIEGEQVAEHIFHLAKLTVPVQVSMPWTFIFPKESYLTKNAIVNGRLEVVENV
;
A
#
# COMPACT_ATOMS: atom_id res chain seq x y z
N MET A 1 -0.04 1.24 20.44
CA MET A 1 -1.00 0.30 19.79
C MET A 1 -1.34 0.91 18.45
N GLN A 2 -1.41 0.14 17.36
CA GLN A 2 -1.74 0.68 16.04
C GLN A 2 -3.12 1.33 16.02
N GLN A 3 -3.26 2.45 15.30
CA GLN A 3 -4.53 3.12 15.06
C GLN A 3 -4.86 3.11 13.56
N LEU A 4 -6.11 2.82 13.20
CA LEU A 4 -6.58 2.95 11.83
C LEU A 4 -6.98 4.40 11.57
N GLN A 5 -6.41 5.00 10.54
CA GLN A 5 -6.74 6.35 10.11
C GLN A 5 -7.04 6.36 8.61
N PHE A 6 -7.99 7.20 8.21
CA PHE A 6 -8.31 7.45 6.81
C PHE A 6 -7.88 8.86 6.44
N GLU A 7 -7.31 9.03 5.25
CA GLU A 7 -7.11 10.37 4.69
C GLU A 7 -8.49 10.97 4.33
N PRO A 8 -8.72 12.29 4.49
CA PRO A 8 -10.04 12.90 4.32
C PRO A 8 -10.76 12.63 2.98
N SER A 9 -10.02 12.43 1.88
CA SER A 9 -10.61 12.06 0.59
C SER A 9 -11.06 10.60 0.57
N TRP A 10 -10.33 9.70 1.22
CA TRP A 10 -10.74 8.30 1.41
C TRP A 10 -12.01 8.20 2.24
N ASP A 11 -12.07 8.92 3.36
CA ASP A 11 -13.20 8.88 4.29
C ASP A 11 -14.55 9.22 3.59
N LYS A 12 -14.50 10.10 2.59
CA LYS A 12 -15.66 10.52 1.78
C LYS A 12 -15.97 9.62 0.59
N ALA A 13 -14.95 8.98 0.01
CA ALA A 13 -15.08 8.19 -1.22
C ALA A 13 -15.36 6.71 -0.97
N LEU A 14 -15.02 6.19 0.22
CA LEU A 14 -15.18 4.78 0.56
C LEU A 14 -16.65 4.36 0.64
N SER A 15 -16.96 3.22 0.03
CA SER A 15 -18.23 2.55 0.30
C SER A 15 -18.24 1.96 1.72
N ALA A 16 -19.43 1.68 2.25
CA ALA A 16 -19.55 1.01 3.55
C ALA A 16 -18.89 -0.39 3.53
N GLN A 17 -18.93 -1.08 2.38
CA GLN A 17 -18.34 -2.41 2.23
C GLN A 17 -16.81 -2.35 2.26
N ASP A 18 -16.20 -1.41 1.55
CA ASP A 18 -14.74 -1.24 1.54
C ASP A 18 -14.23 -0.88 2.94
N ARG A 19 -14.97 -0.05 3.67
CA ARG A 19 -14.64 0.29 5.07
C ARG A 19 -14.63 -0.96 5.95
N ILE A 20 -15.66 -1.81 5.87
CA ILE A 20 -15.75 -3.04 6.64
C ILE A 20 -14.56 -3.96 6.32
N GLU A 21 -14.18 -4.08 5.06
CA GLU A 21 -13.04 -4.89 4.63
C GLU A 21 -11.71 -4.34 5.18
N ILE A 22 -11.49 -3.03 5.08
CA ILE A 22 -10.30 -2.36 5.65
C ILE A 22 -10.24 -2.56 7.18
N GLU A 23 -11.36 -2.39 7.89
CA GLU A 23 -11.43 -2.60 9.33
C GLU A 23 -11.16 -4.05 9.74
N LYS A 24 -11.66 -5.01 8.96
CA LYS A 24 -11.36 -6.43 9.16
C LYS A 24 -9.87 -6.70 9.01
N ILE A 25 -9.28 -6.28 7.89
CA ILE A 25 -7.85 -6.48 7.61
C ILE A 25 -7.00 -5.78 8.66
N PHE A 26 -7.36 -4.57 9.07
CA PHE A 26 -6.68 -3.86 10.16
C PHE A 26 -6.72 -4.67 11.46
N ASN A 27 -7.87 -5.22 11.85
CA ASN A 27 -7.97 -6.01 13.07
C ASN A 27 -7.13 -7.28 13.04
N ASP A 28 -7.02 -7.93 11.88
CA ASP A 28 -6.22 -9.14 11.69
C ASP A 28 -4.70 -8.85 11.67
N THR A 29 -4.29 -7.63 11.31
CA THR A 29 -2.89 -7.29 10.99
C THR A 29 -2.24 -6.27 11.94
N LYS A 30 -3.02 -5.55 12.76
CA LYS A 30 -2.53 -4.52 13.71
C LYS A 30 -1.51 -5.03 14.74
N HIS A 31 -1.37 -6.35 14.87
CA HIS A 31 -0.49 -7.02 15.82
C HIS A 31 0.82 -7.54 15.20
N LEU A 32 1.04 -7.37 13.88
CA LEU A 32 2.24 -7.85 13.17
C LEU A 32 3.57 -7.21 13.62
N ASN A 33 3.55 -6.40 14.69
CA ASN A 33 4.63 -5.60 15.28
C ASN A 33 6.05 -6.08 14.97
N ASN A 34 6.60 -5.54 13.89
CA ASN A 34 7.92 -5.88 13.37
C ASN A 34 8.87 -4.68 13.32
N SER A 35 8.49 -3.55 13.96
CA SER A 35 9.24 -2.29 13.94
C SER A 35 9.58 -1.79 12.52
N LYS A 36 8.79 -2.13 11.50
CA LYS A 36 8.99 -1.78 10.09
C LYS A 36 7.73 -1.19 9.46
N ILE A 37 7.84 -0.76 8.21
CA ILE A 37 6.70 -0.49 7.34
C ILE A 37 6.21 -1.80 6.75
N VAL A 38 4.90 -2.05 6.81
CA VAL A 38 4.25 -3.25 6.28
C VAL A 38 3.09 -2.85 5.41
N PHE A 39 2.85 -3.60 4.34
CA PHE A 39 1.71 -3.41 3.46
C PHE A 39 0.84 -4.65 3.49
N SER A 40 -0.40 -4.50 3.95
CA SER A 40 -1.40 -5.56 3.84
C SER A 40 -2.24 -5.35 2.57
N PRO A 41 -2.29 -6.32 1.64
CA PRO A 41 -3.04 -6.18 0.39
C PRO A 41 -4.53 -5.91 0.63
N LEU A 42 -5.12 -5.03 -0.17
CA LEU A 42 -6.57 -4.78 -0.21
C LEU A 42 -7.15 -5.08 -1.60
N GLN A 43 -6.57 -4.51 -2.65
CA GLN A 43 -7.11 -4.65 -4.01
C GLN A 43 -6.05 -4.39 -5.08
N GLU A 44 -6.16 -5.12 -6.18
CA GLU A 44 -5.50 -4.83 -7.45
C GLU A 44 -6.51 -4.44 -8.52
N ALA A 45 -6.19 -3.42 -9.32
CA ALA A 45 -7.02 -2.98 -10.44
C ALA A 45 -6.18 -2.37 -11.57
N PHE A 46 -6.80 -2.19 -12.73
CA PHE A 46 -6.28 -1.34 -13.80
C PHE A 46 -7.26 -0.20 -14.08
N ASN A 47 -6.75 1.00 -14.30
CA ASN A 47 -7.57 2.13 -14.75
C ASN A 47 -7.65 2.17 -16.29
N HIS A 48 -8.39 3.14 -16.82
CA HIS A 48 -8.54 3.34 -18.27
C HIS A 48 -7.22 3.71 -18.99
N ASN A 49 -6.21 4.21 -18.27
CA ASN A 49 -4.88 4.52 -18.81
C ASN A 49 -3.94 3.32 -18.83
N HIS A 50 -4.41 2.15 -18.40
CA HIS A 50 -3.57 0.97 -18.16
C HIS A 50 -2.51 1.21 -17.08
N ASP A 51 -2.78 2.09 -16.11
CA ASP A 51 -1.96 2.10 -14.89
C ASP A 51 -2.39 0.92 -14.02
N PHE A 52 -1.42 0.31 -13.34
CA PHE A 52 -1.65 -0.75 -12.38
C PHE A 52 -1.84 -0.15 -10.98
N LEU A 53 -3.04 -0.31 -10.42
CA LEU A 53 -3.45 0.24 -9.14
C LEU A 53 -3.31 -0.84 -8.08
N VAL A 54 -2.48 -0.57 -7.07
CA VAL A 54 -2.27 -1.46 -5.93
C VAL A 54 -2.75 -0.74 -4.67
N THR A 55 -3.90 -1.15 -4.15
CA THR A 55 -4.46 -0.66 -2.89
C THR A 55 -4.02 -1.56 -1.74
N VAL A 56 -3.46 -0.94 -0.70
CA VAL A 56 -2.95 -1.62 0.50
C VAL A 56 -3.29 -0.84 1.75
N LEU A 57 -3.31 -1.54 2.89
CA LEU A 57 -3.24 -0.91 4.20
C LEU A 57 -1.76 -0.75 4.57
N VAL A 58 -1.28 0.50 4.61
CA VAL A 58 0.08 0.85 5.00
C VAL A 58 0.16 0.91 6.51
N HIS A 59 0.90 0.00 7.14
CA HIS A 59 1.18 0.02 8.56
C HIS A 59 2.54 0.67 8.85
N ASN A 60 2.56 1.67 9.72
CA ASN A 60 3.79 2.20 10.28
C ASN A 60 4.01 1.66 11.70
N PHE A 61 4.76 0.56 11.83
CA PHE A 61 5.16 0.01 13.14
C PHE A 61 6.44 0.64 13.70
N THR A 62 7.04 1.60 12.99
CA THR A 62 8.28 2.26 13.43
C THR A 62 7.98 3.30 14.51
N SER A 63 9.03 3.84 15.13
CA SER A 63 8.96 4.95 16.07
C SER A 63 9.04 6.34 15.41
N MET A 64 9.07 6.40 14.07
CA MET A 64 9.16 7.66 13.31
C MET A 64 8.05 7.76 12.26
N PRO A 65 7.57 8.96 11.92
CA PRO A 65 6.66 9.14 10.78
C PRO A 65 7.32 8.65 9.49
N PHE A 66 6.54 8.01 8.63
CA PHE A 66 7.02 7.52 7.34
C PHE A 66 6.50 8.39 6.21
N SER A 67 7.42 8.97 5.43
CA SER A 67 7.08 9.80 4.27
C SER A 67 7.52 9.11 2.99
N PHE A 68 6.70 9.23 1.95
CA PHE A 68 6.98 8.64 0.64
C PHE A 68 7.77 9.62 -0.24
N GLN A 69 8.95 10.03 0.23
CA GLN A 69 9.87 10.88 -0.53
C GLN A 69 10.97 10.00 -1.13
N ASN A 70 10.91 9.75 -2.44
CA ASN A 70 11.87 8.89 -3.15
C ASN A 70 11.87 7.44 -2.64
N ILE A 71 10.69 6.91 -2.33
CA ILE A 71 10.54 5.54 -1.85
C ILE A 71 10.31 4.61 -3.04
N ARG A 72 11.23 3.66 -3.22
CA ARG A 72 11.11 2.60 -4.20
C ARG A 72 10.22 1.48 -3.64
N LEU A 73 9.12 1.20 -4.33
CA LEU A 73 8.22 0.11 -4.01
C LEU A 73 8.29 -0.95 -5.10
N ARG A 74 8.31 -2.21 -4.67
CA ARG A 74 8.22 -3.38 -5.54
C ARG A 74 6.94 -4.14 -5.24
N TYR A 75 6.23 -4.51 -6.31
CA TYR A 75 5.13 -5.45 -6.25
C TYR A 75 5.59 -6.79 -6.85
N SER A 76 5.41 -7.86 -6.09
CA SER A 76 5.86 -9.21 -6.45
C SER A 76 4.74 -10.23 -6.30
N ILE A 77 4.68 -11.22 -7.21
CA ILE A 77 3.76 -12.36 -7.12
C ILE A 77 4.61 -13.61 -6.94
N GLU A 78 4.37 -14.38 -5.88
CA GLU A 78 5.14 -15.61 -5.56
C GLU A 78 6.67 -15.38 -5.50
N GLY A 79 7.10 -14.17 -5.13
CA GLY A 79 8.50 -13.78 -5.07
C GLY A 79 9.10 -13.26 -6.38
N GLU A 80 8.37 -13.36 -7.50
CA GLU A 80 8.77 -12.75 -8.76
C GLU A 80 8.35 -11.29 -8.81
N GLN A 81 9.29 -10.40 -9.13
CA GLN A 81 8.99 -8.99 -9.38
C GLN A 81 8.05 -8.85 -10.58
N VAL A 82 6.95 -8.11 -10.37
CA VAL A 82 5.97 -7.79 -11.41
C VAL A 82 5.90 -6.29 -11.69
N ALA A 83 6.04 -5.46 -10.67
CA ALA A 83 6.15 -4.00 -10.84
C ALA A 83 7.20 -3.41 -9.90
N GLU A 84 7.85 -2.33 -10.33
CA GLU A 84 8.75 -1.55 -9.49
C GLU A 84 8.70 -0.07 -9.90
N HIS A 85 8.48 0.82 -8.93
CA HIS A 85 8.40 2.24 -9.20
C HIS A 85 8.91 3.07 -8.01
N ILE A 86 9.43 4.27 -8.31
CA ILE A 86 9.88 5.22 -7.28
C ILE A 86 8.76 6.24 -7.05
N PHE A 87 8.23 6.26 -5.84
CA PHE A 87 7.16 7.15 -5.45
C PHE A 87 7.67 8.41 -4.74
N HIS A 88 7.13 9.55 -5.15
CA HIS A 88 7.32 10.87 -4.54
C HIS A 88 5.96 11.46 -4.15
N LEU A 89 5.36 10.97 -3.07
CA LEU A 89 4.03 11.38 -2.61
C LEU A 89 4.18 12.42 -1.50
N ALA A 90 4.40 13.67 -1.88
CA ALA A 90 4.64 14.79 -0.95
C ALA A 90 3.52 14.97 0.10
N LYS A 91 2.29 14.55 -0.21
CA LYS A 91 1.12 14.69 0.67
C LYS A 91 0.90 13.47 1.59
N LEU A 92 1.57 12.35 1.36
CA LEU A 92 1.39 11.14 2.16
C LEU A 92 2.50 11.03 3.21
N THR A 93 2.12 11.25 4.46
CA THR A 93 2.92 10.89 5.64
C THR A 93 2.07 9.99 6.53
N VAL A 94 2.58 8.80 6.85
CA VAL A 94 1.93 7.86 7.76
C VAL A 94 2.53 8.07 9.16
N PRO A 95 1.75 8.55 10.14
CA PRO A 95 2.26 8.80 11.49
C PRO A 95 2.76 7.53 12.17
N VAL A 96 3.47 7.72 13.29
CA VAL A 96 3.92 6.64 14.16
C VAL A 96 2.72 5.85 14.67
N GLN A 97 2.80 4.52 14.62
CA GLN A 97 1.74 3.62 15.09
C GLN A 97 0.38 3.85 14.42
N VAL A 98 0.39 4.28 13.15
CA VAL A 98 -0.82 4.46 12.35
C VAL A 98 -0.81 3.50 11.16
N SER A 99 -2.01 2.99 10.85
CA SER A 99 -2.32 2.21 9.66
C SER A 99 -3.26 3.01 8.77
N MET A 100 -2.93 3.19 7.48
CA MET A 100 -3.70 4.01 6.53
C MET A 100 -3.88 3.31 5.19
N PRO A 101 -5.09 3.24 4.62
CA PRO A 101 -5.28 2.73 3.27
C PRO A 101 -4.70 3.71 2.25
N TRP A 102 -4.07 3.17 1.22
CA TRP A 102 -3.55 3.96 0.11
C TRP A 102 -3.51 3.16 -1.19
N THR A 103 -3.74 3.83 -2.31
CA THR A 103 -3.59 3.26 -3.65
C THR A 103 -2.32 3.80 -4.30
N PHE A 104 -1.39 2.91 -4.60
CA PHE A 104 -0.20 3.21 -5.39
C PHE A 104 -0.51 2.98 -6.87
N ILE A 105 -0.23 4.00 -7.68
CA ILE A 105 -0.47 3.97 -9.13
C ILE A 105 0.87 3.70 -9.81
N PHE A 106 1.06 2.47 -10.27
CA PHE A 106 2.20 2.06 -11.08
C PHE A 106 1.91 2.41 -12.54
N PRO A 107 2.66 3.33 -13.16
CA PRO A 107 2.45 3.65 -14.57
C PRO A 107 2.80 2.46 -15.47
N LYS A 108 2.25 2.44 -16.69
CA LYS A 108 2.35 1.33 -17.64
C LYS A 108 3.77 0.80 -17.87
N GLU A 109 4.76 1.69 -17.87
CA GLU A 109 6.17 1.37 -18.08
C GLU A 109 6.86 0.73 -16.86
N SER A 110 6.20 0.73 -15.69
CA SER A 110 6.77 0.28 -14.42
C SER A 110 6.38 -1.15 -14.02
N TYR A 111 5.60 -1.85 -14.86
CA TYR A 111 5.17 -3.22 -14.60
C TYR A 111 5.29 -4.11 -15.84
N LEU A 112 5.44 -5.41 -15.61
CA LEU A 112 5.50 -6.43 -16.66
C LEU A 112 4.08 -6.88 -17.03
N THR A 113 3.77 -6.90 -18.33
CA THR A 113 2.51 -7.45 -18.81
C THR A 113 2.45 -8.96 -18.51
N LYS A 114 1.60 -9.35 -17.57
CA LYS A 114 1.24 -10.75 -17.27
C LYS A 114 -0.27 -10.94 -17.48
N ASN A 115 -0.69 -12.19 -17.77
CA ASN A 115 -2.11 -12.53 -18.01
C ASN A 115 -3.01 -12.27 -16.79
N ALA A 116 -2.45 -12.31 -15.57
CA ALA A 116 -3.11 -11.90 -14.34
C ALA A 116 -2.08 -11.27 -13.39
N ILE A 117 -2.41 -10.09 -12.85
CA ILE A 117 -1.64 -9.43 -11.79
C ILE A 117 -2.54 -9.33 -10.56
N VAL A 118 -2.56 -10.39 -9.75
CA VAL A 118 -3.40 -10.53 -8.55
C VAL A 118 -2.64 -11.30 -7.46
N ASN A 119 -3.06 -11.14 -6.20
CA ASN A 119 -2.51 -11.86 -5.03
C ASN A 119 -1.01 -11.62 -4.79
N GLY A 120 -0.51 -10.45 -5.18
CA GLY A 120 0.88 -10.07 -4.95
C GLY A 120 1.10 -9.40 -3.61
N ARG A 121 2.34 -9.01 -3.38
CA ARG A 121 2.81 -8.33 -2.17
C ARG A 121 3.56 -7.08 -2.56
N LEU A 122 3.33 -6.02 -1.79
CA LEU A 122 4.04 -4.75 -1.91
C LEU A 122 5.10 -4.66 -0.81
N GLU A 123 6.30 -4.21 -1.17
CA GLU A 123 7.41 -4.02 -0.22
C GLU A 123 8.22 -2.77 -0.55
N VAL A 124 8.84 -2.17 0.47
CA VAL A 124 9.89 -1.17 0.27
C VAL A 124 11.16 -1.91 -0.16
N VAL A 125 11.78 -1.47 -1.25
CA VAL A 125 13.09 -1.96 -1.65
C VAL A 125 14.14 -1.19 -0.85
N GLU A 126 14.78 -1.84 0.12
CA GLU A 126 15.95 -1.28 0.81
C GLU A 126 17.12 -1.25 -0.20
N ASN A 127 17.78 -0.08 -0.35
CA ASN A 127 19.03 -0.01 -1.09
C ASN A 127 20.10 -0.72 -0.24
N VAL A 128 20.47 -1.94 -0.63
CA VAL A 128 21.65 -2.65 -0.10
C VAL A 128 22.92 -2.06 -0.70
#